data_AF-A0A4Y9Z1K4-F1
#
_entry.id   AF-A0A4Y9Z1K4-F1
#
_cell.length_a   1.000
_cell.length_b   1.000
_cell.length_c   1.000
_cell.angle_alpha   90.00
_cell.angle_beta   90.00
_cell.angle_gamma   90.00
#
_symmetry.space_group_name_H-M   'P 1'
#
loop_
_entity.id
_entity.type
_entity.pdbx_description
1 polymer ?
#
loop_
_entity_poly.entity_id
_entity_poly.type
_entity_poly.pdbx_seq_one_letter_code
_entity_poly.pdbx_strand_id
1 'polypeptide(L)'
;MRAQLDCHSPVLPGTGVFDIKTRAAVAVRLNLPKYRDNSNYRIYSIQGPWMSFEKEYYDLIRSAFLKYSFQARIGNMDGVFVAYHNTHEIFGFQYIPLEEMDRRLFGHDQGHRIFTKCISLLEVLFEEITTHFPKQSVKCTWETASTGKVMRIWIEPAEWREGEQKPIVQLNVTLSHYLGSLRVSGKEAVTSRNGGWTVSYQIAKSSLSQREIYKRRRGAFNTQLRVFQYRLDVNERIERREDIDLTDLKPLSFASKRGGHWWSPSAEPSEPSSAASELVNKLTRTLPEST
;
A
#
# COMPACT_ATOMS: atom_id res chain seq x y z
N MET A 1 11.32 -11.60 -10.58
CA MET A 1 9.93 -11.15 -10.87
C MET A 1 9.77 -11.01 -12.38
N ARG A 2 8.54 -11.14 -12.93
CA ARG A 2 8.23 -10.85 -14.34
C ARG A 2 7.36 -9.60 -14.40
N ALA A 3 7.63 -8.70 -15.34
CA ALA A 3 6.77 -7.57 -15.65
C ALA A 3 6.18 -7.73 -17.06
N GLN A 4 4.94 -7.29 -17.22
CA GLN A 4 4.32 -7.07 -18.53
C GLN A 4 4.44 -5.58 -18.84
N LEU A 5 4.83 -5.22 -20.06
CA LEU A 5 4.99 -3.84 -20.52
C LEU A 5 3.91 -3.56 -21.58
N ASP A 6 3.21 -2.44 -21.45
CA ASP A 6 2.08 -2.13 -22.35
C ASP A 6 2.49 -1.30 -23.55
N CYS A 7 3.32 -0.26 -23.37
CA CYS A 7 3.66 0.67 -24.45
C CYS A 7 5.04 1.33 -24.26
N HIS A 8 5.54 1.92 -25.34
CA HIS A 8 6.76 2.71 -25.38
C HIS A 8 6.55 3.96 -26.24
N SER A 9 7.09 5.09 -25.81
CA SER A 9 7.11 6.32 -26.60
C SER A 9 8.45 7.05 -26.45
N PRO A 10 9.15 7.38 -27.56
CA PRO A 10 10.47 8.02 -27.52
C PRO A 10 10.43 9.47 -27.03
N VAL A 11 9.24 10.08 -26.89
CA VAL A 11 9.10 11.45 -26.37
C VAL A 11 9.07 11.50 -24.84
N LEU A 12 8.96 10.36 -24.16
CA LEU A 12 9.00 10.26 -22.71
C LEU A 12 10.44 10.14 -22.20
N PRO A 13 10.74 10.64 -20.99
CA PRO A 13 12.06 10.53 -20.40
C PRO A 13 12.38 9.07 -20.02
N GLY A 14 13.66 8.81 -19.70
CA GLY A 14 14.10 7.53 -19.17
C GLY A 14 14.08 6.42 -20.22
N THR A 15 13.38 5.32 -19.94
CA THR A 15 13.25 4.19 -20.87
C THR A 15 12.24 4.42 -22.00
N GLY A 16 11.37 5.42 -21.85
CA GLY A 16 10.21 5.65 -22.70
C GLY A 16 9.07 4.64 -22.49
N VAL A 17 9.23 3.65 -21.61
CA VAL A 17 8.27 2.57 -21.38
C VAL A 17 7.26 2.98 -20.31
N PHE A 18 5.99 2.72 -20.54
CA PHE A 18 4.93 3.01 -19.58
C PHE A 18 3.79 1.99 -19.63
N ASP A 19 3.05 1.92 -18.53
CA ASP A 19 1.87 1.08 -18.39
C ASP A 19 0.61 1.84 -18.81
N ILE A 20 -0.39 1.15 -19.37
CA ILE A 20 -1.68 1.77 -19.73
C ILE A 20 -2.74 1.29 -18.74
N LYS A 21 -3.40 2.24 -18.10
CA LYS A 21 -4.49 1.98 -17.16
C LYS A 21 -5.76 2.71 -17.58
N THR A 22 -6.90 2.12 -17.26
CA THR A 22 -8.18 2.82 -17.31
C THR A 22 -8.68 3.07 -15.89
N ARG A 23 -9.38 4.18 -15.71
CA ARG A 23 -10.03 4.53 -14.45
C ARG A 23 -11.47 4.92 -14.72
N ALA A 24 -12.39 4.09 -14.24
CA ALA A 24 -13.80 4.42 -14.23
C ALA A 24 -14.05 5.58 -13.26
N ALA A 25 -14.93 6.50 -13.64
CA ALA A 25 -15.35 7.60 -12.78
C ALA A 25 -15.96 7.11 -11.47
N VAL A 26 -15.87 7.91 -10.42
CA VAL A 26 -16.34 7.57 -9.06
C VAL A 26 -17.78 7.09 -9.03
N ALA A 27 -18.67 7.67 -9.83
CA ALA A 27 -20.08 7.27 -9.90
C ALA A 27 -20.26 5.83 -10.41
N VAL A 28 -19.41 5.39 -11.34
CA VAL A 28 -19.39 4.00 -11.83
C VAL A 28 -18.74 3.08 -10.79
N ARG A 29 -17.62 3.50 -10.17
CA ARG A 29 -16.88 2.70 -9.19
C ARG A 29 -17.71 2.40 -7.94
N LEU A 30 -18.34 3.42 -7.36
CA LEU A 30 -19.07 3.30 -6.11
C LEU A 30 -20.47 2.71 -6.28
N ASN A 31 -21.00 2.65 -7.50
CA ASN A 31 -22.32 2.11 -7.79
C ASN A 31 -22.30 1.17 -8.99
N LEU A 32 -21.43 0.15 -8.91
CA LEU A 32 -21.28 -0.91 -9.89
C LEU A 32 -22.61 -1.58 -10.30
N PRO A 33 -23.55 -1.92 -9.38
CA PRO A 33 -24.82 -2.53 -9.79
C PRO A 33 -25.66 -1.64 -10.72
N LYS A 34 -25.51 -0.32 -10.60
CA LYS A 34 -26.21 0.68 -11.43
C LYS A 34 -25.24 1.40 -12.37
N TYR A 35 -24.22 0.72 -12.88
CA TYR A 35 -23.21 1.32 -13.76
C TYR A 35 -23.81 1.99 -15.01
N ARG A 36 -24.97 1.53 -15.50
CA ARG A 36 -25.68 2.11 -16.65
C ARG A 36 -26.29 3.48 -16.33
N ASP A 37 -26.82 3.65 -15.13
CA ASP A 37 -27.44 4.90 -14.68
C ASP A 37 -26.39 6.01 -14.49
N ASN A 38 -25.12 5.62 -14.32
CA ASN A 38 -23.99 6.54 -14.13
C ASN A 38 -23.23 6.85 -15.43
N SER A 39 -23.78 6.46 -16.59
CA SER A 39 -23.19 6.75 -17.92
C SER A 39 -23.09 8.25 -18.23
N ASN A 40 -23.93 9.09 -17.60
CA ASN A 40 -23.90 10.54 -17.79
C ASN A 40 -22.88 11.26 -16.90
N TYR A 41 -22.21 10.54 -15.98
CA TYR A 41 -21.17 11.16 -15.16
C TYR A 41 -19.97 11.51 -16.03
N ARG A 42 -19.55 12.77 -15.96
CA ARG A 42 -18.35 13.31 -16.62
C ARG A 42 -17.59 14.20 -15.66
N ILE A 43 -16.34 14.48 -16.00
CA ILE A 43 -15.54 15.51 -15.34
C ILE A 43 -15.82 16.85 -16.05
N TYR A 44 -16.41 17.80 -15.33
CA TYR A 44 -16.75 19.13 -15.85
C TYR A 44 -15.81 20.24 -15.35
N SER A 45 -15.12 20.01 -14.23
CA SER A 45 -14.22 21.00 -13.63
C SER A 45 -12.85 20.39 -13.32
N ILE A 46 -11.84 21.25 -13.18
CA ILE A 46 -10.52 20.81 -12.71
C ILE A 46 -10.57 20.54 -11.20
N GLN A 47 -11.25 21.41 -10.44
CA GLN A 47 -11.32 21.37 -8.97
C GLN A 47 -12.75 21.16 -8.49
N GLY A 48 -12.87 20.61 -7.29
CA GLY A 48 -14.14 20.45 -6.58
C GLY A 48 -14.33 19.05 -6.00
N PRO A 49 -15.34 18.86 -5.15
CA PRO A 49 -15.58 17.58 -4.48
C PRO A 49 -16.24 16.52 -5.37
N TRP A 50 -16.84 16.90 -6.49
CA TRP A 50 -17.59 16.02 -7.40
C TRP A 50 -17.43 16.46 -8.84
N MET A 51 -17.52 15.50 -9.77
CA MET A 51 -17.42 15.73 -11.22
C MET A 51 -16.19 16.56 -11.61
N SER A 52 -15.11 16.40 -10.85
CA SER A 52 -13.88 17.15 -10.98
C SER A 52 -12.69 16.22 -11.21
N PHE A 53 -11.69 16.73 -11.90
CA PHE A 53 -10.42 16.02 -12.05
C PHE A 53 -9.73 15.83 -10.70
N GLU A 54 -9.74 16.84 -9.84
CA GLU A 54 -9.21 16.78 -8.48
C GLU A 54 -9.76 15.60 -7.67
N LYS A 55 -11.08 15.36 -7.70
CA LYS A 55 -11.69 14.23 -7.00
C LYS A 55 -11.22 12.89 -7.55
N GLU A 56 -11.21 12.73 -8.88
CA GLU A 56 -10.79 11.48 -9.50
C GLU A 56 -9.30 11.19 -9.30
N TYR A 57 -8.47 12.25 -9.31
CA TYR A 57 -7.05 12.18 -9.04
C TYR A 57 -6.76 11.88 -7.55
N TYR A 58 -7.49 12.50 -6.62
CA TYR A 58 -7.40 12.21 -5.19
C TYR A 58 -7.73 10.75 -4.90
N ASP A 59 -8.83 10.24 -5.45
CA ASP A 59 -9.19 8.83 -5.30
C ASP A 59 -8.12 7.92 -5.92
N LEU A 60 -7.48 8.36 -7.01
CA LEU A 60 -6.46 7.58 -7.71
C LEU A 60 -5.19 7.46 -6.88
N ILE A 61 -4.78 8.54 -6.22
CA ILE A 61 -3.68 8.53 -5.25
C ILE A 61 -3.96 7.50 -4.15
N ARG A 62 -5.16 7.53 -3.58
CA ARG A 62 -5.51 6.66 -2.44
C ARG A 62 -5.64 5.19 -2.83
N SER A 63 -6.28 4.88 -3.95
CA SER A 63 -6.64 3.50 -4.30
C SER A 63 -5.59 2.75 -5.13
N ALA A 64 -4.84 3.47 -5.97
CA ALA A 64 -4.03 2.81 -7.00
C ALA A 64 -2.56 3.23 -7.03
N PHE A 65 -2.17 4.45 -6.64
CA PHE A 65 -0.80 4.93 -6.84
C PHE A 65 0.26 4.00 -6.24
N LEU A 66 0.03 3.45 -5.04
CA LEU A 66 0.99 2.53 -4.44
C LEU A 66 1.16 1.25 -5.28
N LYS A 67 0.09 0.74 -5.90
CA LYS A 67 0.13 -0.44 -6.77
C LYS A 67 0.84 -0.10 -8.08
N TYR A 68 0.50 1.04 -8.67
CA TYR A 68 1.06 1.52 -9.94
C TYR A 68 2.56 1.82 -9.82
N SER A 69 2.98 2.47 -8.74
CA SER A 69 4.39 2.77 -8.51
C SER A 69 5.23 1.50 -8.37
N PHE A 70 4.72 0.48 -7.68
CA PHE A 70 5.39 -0.83 -7.59
C PHE A 70 5.42 -1.55 -8.94
N GLN A 71 4.31 -1.54 -9.70
CA GLN A 71 4.26 -2.18 -11.02
C GLN A 71 5.28 -1.54 -11.98
N ALA A 72 5.30 -0.21 -12.05
CA ALA A 72 6.23 0.53 -12.88
C ALA A 72 7.69 0.24 -12.49
N ARG A 73 8.02 0.19 -11.20
CA ARG A 73 9.39 -0.16 -10.73
C ARG A 73 9.79 -1.60 -11.06
N ILE A 74 8.89 -2.56 -10.87
CA ILE A 74 9.16 -3.96 -11.23
C ILE A 74 9.38 -4.11 -12.74
N GLY A 75 8.68 -3.32 -13.54
CA GLY A 75 8.81 -3.30 -15.00
C GLY A 75 9.85 -2.35 -15.57
N ASN A 76 10.59 -1.63 -14.73
CA ASN A 76 11.51 -0.57 -15.16
C ASN A 76 10.84 0.43 -16.13
N MET A 77 9.63 0.86 -15.79
CA MET A 77 8.81 1.81 -16.55
C MET A 77 8.93 3.22 -15.97
N ASP A 78 8.74 4.25 -16.78
CA ASP A 78 8.87 5.66 -16.37
C ASP A 78 7.56 6.24 -15.79
N GLY A 79 6.44 5.54 -15.96
CA GLY A 79 5.14 6.00 -15.47
C GLY A 79 3.96 5.19 -15.94
N VAL A 80 2.78 5.76 -15.75
CA VAL A 80 1.49 5.16 -16.13
C VAL A 80 0.65 6.18 -16.89
N PHE A 81 0.07 5.75 -18.01
CA PHE A 81 -0.89 6.52 -18.79
C PHE A 81 -2.32 6.08 -18.44
N VAL A 82 -3.10 6.99 -17.83
CA VAL A 82 -4.44 6.72 -17.33
C VAL A 82 -5.49 7.33 -18.25
N ALA A 83 -6.43 6.51 -18.72
CA ALA A 83 -7.64 6.96 -19.41
C ALA A 83 -8.83 7.02 -18.43
N TYR A 84 -9.44 8.19 -18.27
CA TYR A 84 -10.62 8.40 -17.45
C TYR A 84 -11.89 8.19 -18.28
N HIS A 85 -12.81 7.40 -17.75
CA HIS A 85 -13.99 6.99 -18.52
C HIS A 85 -15.22 6.76 -17.66
N ASN A 86 -16.39 6.77 -18.29
CA ASN A 86 -17.59 6.15 -17.77
C ASN A 86 -17.87 4.88 -18.62
N THR A 87 -19.09 4.36 -18.60
CA THR A 87 -19.46 3.15 -19.36
C THR A 87 -19.83 3.44 -20.81
N HIS A 88 -19.92 4.72 -21.19
CA HIS A 88 -20.28 5.20 -22.51
C HIS A 88 -19.08 5.74 -23.29
N GLU A 89 -18.16 6.47 -22.65
CA GLU A 89 -17.06 7.15 -23.31
C GLU A 89 -15.82 7.35 -22.42
N ILE A 90 -14.70 7.66 -23.08
CA ILE A 90 -13.47 8.17 -22.47
C ILE A 90 -13.49 9.70 -22.60
N PHE A 91 -13.26 10.42 -21.51
CA PHE A 91 -13.35 11.88 -21.48
C PHE A 91 -12.04 12.58 -21.06
N GLY A 92 -10.97 11.83 -20.81
CA GLY A 92 -9.67 12.42 -20.52
C GLY A 92 -8.54 11.41 -20.40
N PHE A 93 -7.32 11.91 -20.58
CA PHE A 93 -6.10 11.12 -20.42
C PHE A 93 -5.12 11.88 -19.54
N GLN A 94 -4.32 11.13 -18.76
CA GLN A 94 -3.26 11.69 -17.95
C GLN A 94 -2.05 10.76 -17.97
N TYR A 95 -0.89 11.29 -18.32
CA TYR A 95 0.37 10.63 -18.01
C TYR A 95 0.81 10.98 -16.59
N ILE A 96 1.15 9.97 -15.80
CA ILE A 96 1.58 10.11 -14.41
C ILE A 96 2.98 9.50 -14.28
N PRO A 97 4.03 10.32 -14.18
CA PRO A 97 5.39 9.81 -14.04
C PRO A 97 5.62 9.21 -12.64
N LEU A 98 6.63 8.34 -12.50
CA LEU A 98 7.01 7.74 -11.22
C LEU A 98 7.25 8.78 -10.13
N GLU A 99 7.91 9.90 -10.46
CA GLU A 99 8.22 10.96 -9.51
C GLU A 99 6.96 11.65 -8.97
N GLU A 100 5.91 11.77 -9.78
CA GLU A 100 4.63 12.31 -9.33
C GLU A 100 3.97 11.34 -8.35
N MET A 101 3.96 10.04 -8.66
CA MET A 101 3.44 9.03 -7.72
C MET A 101 4.19 9.06 -6.39
N ASP A 102 5.52 9.14 -6.42
CA ASP A 102 6.35 9.22 -5.22
C ASP A 102 6.02 10.45 -4.38
N ARG A 103 5.94 11.64 -5.00
CA ARG A 103 5.61 12.88 -4.29
C ARG A 103 4.24 12.81 -3.62
N ARG A 104 3.24 12.22 -4.28
CA ARG A 104 1.89 12.08 -3.70
C ARG A 104 1.82 11.03 -2.60
N LEU A 105 2.58 9.95 -2.71
CA LEU A 105 2.57 8.87 -1.72
C LEU A 105 3.42 9.18 -0.48
N PHE A 106 4.58 9.81 -0.68
CA PHE A 106 5.62 9.90 0.35
C PHE A 106 6.02 11.35 0.69
N GLY A 107 5.55 12.34 -0.09
CA GLY A 107 5.91 13.75 0.08
C GLY A 107 7.25 14.14 -0.54
N HIS A 108 7.94 13.21 -1.21
CA HIS A 108 9.21 13.42 -1.90
C HIS A 108 9.42 12.37 -3.01
N ASP A 109 10.46 12.52 -3.82
CA ASP A 109 10.78 11.72 -5.02
C ASP A 109 11.67 10.49 -4.76
N GLN A 110 11.72 9.99 -3.52
CA GLN A 110 12.64 8.89 -3.13
C GLN A 110 11.88 7.57 -2.96
N GLY A 111 10.86 7.32 -3.77
CA GLY A 111 10.06 6.10 -3.70
C GLY A 111 10.85 4.83 -3.97
N HIS A 112 11.97 4.93 -4.69
CA HIS A 112 12.88 3.80 -4.92
C HIS A 112 13.39 3.21 -3.60
N ARG A 113 13.76 4.05 -2.62
CA ARG A 113 14.22 3.58 -1.30
C ARG A 113 13.14 2.82 -0.54
N ILE A 114 11.88 3.27 -0.63
CA ILE A 114 10.72 2.57 -0.05
C ILE A 114 10.55 1.21 -0.73
N PHE A 115 10.56 1.20 -2.06
CA PHE A 115 10.41 0.00 -2.87
C PHE A 115 11.47 -1.06 -2.52
N THR A 116 12.75 -0.68 -2.48
CA THR A 116 13.85 -1.60 -2.13
C THR A 116 13.63 -2.22 -0.75
N LYS A 117 13.27 -1.44 0.27
CA LYS A 117 13.02 -1.97 1.61
C LYS A 117 11.83 -2.94 1.66
N CYS A 118 10.77 -2.65 0.90
CA CYS A 118 9.62 -3.55 0.81
C CYS A 118 9.99 -4.88 0.14
N ILE A 119 10.77 -4.86 -0.95
CA ILE A 119 11.21 -6.07 -1.64
C ILE A 119 12.20 -6.86 -0.80
N SER A 120 13.17 -6.21 -0.15
CA SER A 120 14.12 -6.90 0.74
C SER A 120 13.42 -7.54 1.94
N LEU A 121 12.40 -6.88 2.52
CA LEU A 121 11.61 -7.50 3.58
C LEU A 121 10.78 -8.69 3.03
N LEU A 122 10.23 -8.57 1.83
CA LEU A 122 9.47 -9.66 1.20
C LEU A 122 10.35 -10.89 0.95
N GLU A 123 11.58 -10.69 0.50
CA GLU A 123 12.58 -11.74 0.30
C GLU A 123 12.87 -12.49 1.61
N VAL A 124 13.21 -11.77 2.67
CA VAL A 124 13.43 -12.35 4.02
C VAL A 124 12.20 -13.16 4.48
N LEU A 125 10.99 -12.63 4.26
CA LEU A 125 9.77 -13.31 4.66
C LEU A 125 9.52 -14.57 3.82
N PHE A 126 9.78 -14.54 2.51
CA PHE A 126 9.65 -15.70 1.65
C PHE A 126 10.67 -16.79 2.00
N GLU A 127 11.91 -16.43 2.31
CA GLU A 127 12.91 -17.37 2.81
C GLU A 127 12.38 -18.08 4.07
N GLU A 128 11.94 -17.32 5.09
CA GLU A 128 11.39 -17.90 6.32
C GLU A 128 10.16 -18.78 6.04
N ILE A 129 9.22 -18.33 5.21
CA ILE A 129 8.01 -19.06 4.86
C ILE A 129 8.33 -20.44 4.27
N THR A 130 9.33 -20.50 3.37
CA THR A 130 9.70 -21.75 2.69
C THR A 130 10.35 -22.79 3.62
N THR A 131 10.83 -22.39 4.81
CA THR A 131 11.40 -23.32 5.79
C THR A 131 10.34 -24.21 6.46
N HIS A 132 9.08 -23.79 6.50
CA HIS A 132 8.04 -24.49 7.27
C HIS A 132 7.43 -25.69 6.54
N PHE A 133 7.38 -25.66 5.20
CA PHE A 133 6.91 -26.77 4.38
C PHE A 133 7.86 -26.99 3.19
N PRO A 134 9.04 -27.57 3.44
CA PRO A 134 10.07 -27.71 2.41
C PRO A 134 9.59 -28.52 1.21
N LYS A 135 9.98 -28.09 0.01
CA LYS A 135 9.64 -28.72 -1.28
C LYS A 135 8.12 -28.86 -1.55
N GLN A 136 7.30 -28.07 -0.86
CA GLN A 136 5.86 -28.01 -1.10
C GLN A 136 5.45 -26.60 -1.47
N SER A 137 4.47 -26.49 -2.37
CA SER A 137 3.75 -25.24 -2.57
C SER A 137 3.00 -24.89 -1.29
N VAL A 138 2.95 -23.61 -0.94
CA VAL A 138 2.23 -23.11 0.24
C VAL A 138 1.22 -22.04 -0.17
N LYS A 139 0.15 -21.93 0.61
CA LYS A 139 -0.78 -20.80 0.61
C LYS A 139 -0.48 -19.92 1.81
N CYS A 140 -0.40 -18.63 1.57
CA CYS A 140 -0.15 -17.64 2.62
C CYS A 140 -1.34 -16.69 2.74
N THR A 141 -1.86 -16.51 3.95
CA THR A 141 -2.81 -15.44 4.27
C THR A 141 -2.10 -14.40 5.12
N TRP A 142 -2.27 -13.12 4.77
CA TRP A 142 -1.55 -12.01 5.39
C TRP A 142 -2.55 -11.03 6.02
N GLU A 143 -2.30 -10.60 7.24
CA GLU A 143 -3.12 -9.59 7.92
C GLU A 143 -2.24 -8.70 8.79
N THR A 144 -2.33 -7.38 8.61
CA THR A 144 -1.80 -6.44 9.59
C THR A 144 -2.85 -6.25 10.69
N ALA A 145 -2.46 -6.52 11.94
CA ALA A 145 -3.34 -6.32 13.09
C ALA A 145 -3.85 -4.87 13.12
N SER A 146 -5.05 -4.64 13.64
CA SER A 146 -5.69 -3.31 13.68
C SER A 146 -4.86 -2.23 14.39
N THR A 147 -3.96 -2.62 15.31
CA THR A 147 -3.02 -1.72 15.96
C THR A 147 -1.89 -1.23 15.05
N GLY A 148 -1.73 -1.82 13.86
CA GLY A 148 -0.67 -1.52 12.90
C GLY A 148 0.71 -2.07 13.28
N LYS A 149 0.87 -2.63 14.48
CA LYS A 149 2.20 -2.99 15.03
C LYS A 149 2.70 -4.38 14.66
N VAL A 150 1.80 -5.28 14.26
CA VAL A 150 2.13 -6.69 13.98
C VAL A 150 1.48 -7.11 12.68
N MET A 151 2.27 -7.63 11.76
CA MET A 151 1.78 -8.35 10.59
C MET A 151 1.78 -9.86 10.89
N ARG A 152 0.67 -10.52 10.60
CA ARG A 152 0.49 -11.96 10.78
C ARG A 152 0.49 -12.63 9.42
N ILE A 153 1.21 -13.74 9.33
CA ILE A 153 1.29 -14.57 8.14
C ILE A 153 0.87 -15.97 8.54
N TRP A 154 -0.20 -16.48 7.97
CA TRP A 154 -0.60 -17.87 8.10
C TRP A 154 -0.13 -18.65 6.89
N ILE A 155 0.56 -19.76 7.13
CA ILE A 155 1.20 -20.58 6.12
C ILE A 155 0.60 -21.98 6.23
N GLU A 156 0.07 -22.47 5.13
CA GLU A 156 -0.46 -23.81 5.02
C GLU A 156 0.02 -24.42 3.69
N PRO A 157 0.23 -25.74 3.59
CA PRO A 157 0.55 -26.39 2.31
C PRO A 157 -0.50 -26.04 1.24
N ALA A 158 -0.20 -26.08 -0.06
CA ALA A 158 -1.24 -25.86 -1.07
C ALA A 158 -2.21 -27.04 -1.13
N GLU A 159 -1.64 -28.23 -0.98
CA GLU A 159 -2.25 -29.55 -1.03
C GLU A 159 -2.00 -30.28 0.28
N TRP A 160 -2.97 -31.08 0.73
CA TRP A 160 -2.83 -31.91 1.93
C TRP A 160 -3.68 -33.17 1.78
N ARG A 161 -3.40 -34.18 2.60
CA ARG A 161 -4.14 -35.45 2.61
C ARG A 161 -5.62 -35.21 2.91
N GLU A 162 -6.47 -35.81 2.09
CA GLU A 162 -7.92 -35.73 2.24
C GLU A 162 -8.35 -36.37 3.57
N GLY A 163 -9.30 -35.75 4.27
CA GLY A 163 -9.76 -36.21 5.59
C GLY A 163 -8.86 -35.85 6.77
N GLU A 164 -7.63 -35.39 6.56
CA GLU A 164 -6.73 -34.94 7.63
C GLU A 164 -6.84 -33.43 7.88
N GLN A 165 -6.69 -33.02 9.15
CA GLN A 165 -6.57 -31.60 9.46
C GLN A 165 -5.21 -31.10 8.96
N LYS A 166 -5.26 -30.21 7.98
CA LYS A 166 -4.08 -29.57 7.40
C LYS A 166 -3.22 -28.89 8.48
N PRO A 167 -1.89 -28.93 8.41
CA PRO A 167 -1.06 -28.17 9.33
C PRO A 167 -1.10 -26.68 8.97
N ILE A 168 -1.03 -25.82 9.98
CA ILE A 168 -0.93 -24.37 9.81
C ILE A 168 0.13 -23.77 10.74
N VAL A 169 0.93 -22.87 10.19
CA VAL A 169 1.91 -22.08 10.94
C VAL A 169 1.49 -20.63 10.90
N GLN A 170 1.61 -19.93 12.04
CA GLN A 170 1.45 -18.48 12.09
C GLN A 170 2.80 -17.85 12.43
N LEU A 171 3.25 -16.93 11.58
CA LEU A 171 4.34 -16.01 11.86
C LEU A 171 3.77 -14.66 12.29
N ASN A 172 4.42 -14.03 13.25
CA ASN A 172 4.19 -12.66 13.66
C ASN A 172 5.44 -11.85 13.29
N VAL A 173 5.26 -10.82 12.49
CA VAL A 173 6.30 -9.93 12.00
C VAL A 173 6.11 -8.57 12.64
N THR A 174 7.15 -8.04 13.27
CA THR A 174 7.19 -6.69 13.81
C THR A 174 8.34 -5.91 13.21
N LEU A 175 8.12 -4.63 12.96
CA LEU A 175 9.10 -3.73 12.37
C LEU A 175 9.43 -2.60 13.35
N SER A 176 10.68 -2.16 13.33
CA SER A 176 11.13 -0.93 13.98
C SER A 176 11.97 -0.12 13.01
N HIS A 177 11.69 1.18 12.93
CA HIS A 177 12.31 2.09 11.98
C HIS A 177 13.25 3.02 12.71
N TYR A 178 14.41 3.28 12.10
CA TYR A 178 15.44 4.15 12.65
C TYR A 178 15.91 5.13 11.57
N LEU A 179 16.16 6.38 11.95
CA LEU A 179 16.87 7.37 11.14
C LEU A 179 18.19 7.67 11.85
N GLY A 180 19.28 7.07 11.37
CA GLY A 180 20.52 7.00 12.15
C GLY A 180 20.31 6.20 13.43
N SER A 181 20.57 6.80 14.59
CA SER A 181 20.36 6.17 15.91
C SER A 181 18.96 6.38 16.49
N LEU A 182 18.16 7.28 15.93
CA LEU A 182 16.85 7.64 16.48
C LEU A 182 15.77 6.67 15.99
N ARG A 183 15.04 6.04 16.92
CA ARG A 183 13.85 5.26 16.59
C ARG A 183 12.70 6.19 16.25
N VAL A 184 12.06 5.95 15.10
CA VAL A 184 10.95 6.77 14.59
C VAL A 184 9.76 5.89 14.21
N SER A 185 8.60 6.50 13.97
CA SER A 185 7.45 5.79 13.40
C SER A 185 7.69 5.40 11.93
N GLY A 186 6.93 4.42 11.43
CA GLY A 186 6.97 4.06 10.01
C GLY A 186 6.58 5.21 9.09
N LYS A 187 5.61 6.05 9.51
CA LYS A 187 5.20 7.25 8.76
C LYS A 187 6.38 8.22 8.63
N GLU A 188 7.02 8.58 9.74
CA GLU A 188 8.17 9.49 9.73
C GLU A 188 9.33 8.94 8.90
N ALA A 189 9.63 7.65 9.03
CA ALA A 189 10.67 7.00 8.25
C ALA A 189 10.40 7.06 6.74
N VAL A 190 9.16 6.76 6.33
CA VAL A 190 8.75 6.81 4.92
C VAL A 190 8.80 8.22 4.37
N THR A 191 8.38 9.24 5.15
CA THR A 191 8.39 10.65 4.72
C THR A 191 9.75 11.33 4.81
N SER A 192 10.73 10.69 5.46
CA SER A 192 12.07 11.25 5.59
C SER A 192 12.73 11.35 4.21
N ARG A 193 13.46 12.42 3.91
CA ARG A 193 14.23 12.51 2.66
C ARG A 193 15.66 12.01 2.83
N ASN A 194 16.27 12.37 3.96
CA ASN A 194 17.67 12.16 4.28
C ASN A 194 17.82 11.34 5.58
N GLY A 195 19.01 10.78 5.80
CA GLY A 195 19.33 9.99 7.00
C GLY A 195 19.23 8.50 6.71
N GLY A 196 20.26 7.75 7.09
CA GLY A 196 20.36 6.30 6.91
C GLY A 196 19.17 5.60 7.53
N TRP A 197 18.11 5.42 6.75
CA TRP A 197 16.88 4.76 7.19
C TRP A 197 17.16 3.28 7.30
N THR A 198 17.14 2.77 8.53
CA THR A 198 17.30 1.35 8.82
C THR A 198 15.97 0.76 9.29
N VAL A 199 15.67 -0.43 8.79
CA VAL A 199 14.52 -1.22 9.22
C VAL A 199 15.06 -2.44 9.95
N SER A 200 14.74 -2.52 11.23
CA SER A 200 14.93 -3.73 12.03
C SER A 200 13.62 -4.51 12.03
N TYR A 201 13.71 -5.83 11.88
CA TYR A 201 12.55 -6.71 11.90
C TYR A 201 12.75 -7.84 12.89
N GLN A 202 11.62 -8.34 13.39
CA GLN A 202 11.56 -9.57 14.16
C GLN A 202 10.49 -10.47 13.57
N ILE A 203 10.84 -11.72 13.31
CA ILE A 203 9.90 -12.76 12.85
C ILE A 203 9.82 -13.82 13.94
N ALA A 204 8.59 -14.10 14.38
CA ALA A 204 8.32 -15.00 15.49
C ALA A 204 7.22 -15.99 15.13
N LYS A 205 7.50 -17.28 15.22
CA LYS A 205 6.48 -18.33 15.15
C LYS A 205 5.58 -18.26 16.39
N SER A 206 4.26 -18.29 16.17
CA SER A 206 3.27 -18.26 17.25
C SER A 206 3.27 -19.56 18.05
N SER A 207 3.20 -19.46 19.38
CA SER A 207 3.06 -20.57 20.34
C SER A 207 1.59 -20.98 20.60
N LEU A 208 0.65 -20.45 19.81
CA LEU A 208 -0.78 -20.68 20.02
C LEU A 208 -1.17 -22.10 19.61
N SER A 209 -2.28 -22.60 20.18
CA SER A 209 -2.87 -23.86 19.77
C SER A 209 -3.27 -23.83 18.28
N GLN A 210 -3.21 -24.98 17.60
CA GLN A 210 -3.62 -25.09 16.20
C GLN A 210 -5.06 -24.61 15.99
N ARG A 211 -5.96 -24.92 16.92
CA ARG A 211 -7.35 -24.46 16.89
C ARG A 211 -7.45 -22.92 16.85
N GLU A 212 -6.64 -22.26 17.65
CA GLU A 212 -6.67 -20.81 17.78
C GLU A 212 -6.03 -20.13 16.55
N ILE A 213 -4.98 -20.72 16.00
CA ILE A 213 -4.37 -20.29 14.73
C ILE A 213 -5.40 -20.41 13.60
N TYR A 214 -6.11 -21.53 13.51
CA TYR A 214 -7.17 -21.74 12.53
C TYR A 214 -8.31 -20.72 12.63
N LYS A 215 -8.77 -20.45 13.85
CA LYS A 215 -9.81 -19.45 14.11
C LYS A 215 -9.37 -18.07 13.61
N ARG A 216 -8.12 -17.67 13.91
CA ARG A 216 -7.56 -16.38 13.46
C ARG A 216 -7.42 -16.32 11.94
N ARG A 217 -6.85 -17.35 11.31
CA ARG A 217 -6.74 -17.42 9.84
C ARG A 217 -8.10 -17.32 9.16
N ARG A 218 -9.12 -18.01 9.68
CA ARG A 218 -10.49 -17.95 9.16
C ARG A 218 -11.08 -16.55 9.30
N GLY A 219 -10.85 -15.87 10.42
CA GLY A 219 -11.24 -14.47 10.62
C GLY A 219 -10.61 -13.52 9.60
N ALA A 220 -9.30 -13.65 9.38
CA ALA A 220 -8.56 -12.86 8.39
C ALA A 220 -9.09 -13.12 6.97
N PHE A 221 -9.25 -14.38 6.59
CA PHE A 221 -9.79 -14.78 5.28
C PHE A 221 -11.21 -14.24 5.06
N ASN A 222 -12.09 -14.33 6.05
CA ASN A 222 -13.44 -13.78 5.94
C ASN A 222 -13.43 -12.25 5.80
N THR A 223 -12.49 -11.55 6.43
CA THR A 223 -12.34 -10.11 6.26
C THR A 223 -11.92 -9.75 4.83
N GLN A 224 -10.94 -10.48 4.27
CA GLN A 224 -10.53 -10.32 2.87
C GLN A 224 -11.65 -10.68 1.88
N LEU A 225 -12.43 -11.74 2.16
CA LEU A 225 -13.60 -12.09 1.37
C LEU A 225 -14.66 -11.00 1.39
N ARG A 226 -14.88 -10.31 2.52
CA ARG A 226 -15.81 -9.18 2.55
C ARG A 226 -15.33 -8.03 1.67
N VAL A 227 -14.03 -7.70 1.72
CA VAL A 227 -13.43 -6.71 0.81
C VAL A 227 -13.70 -7.10 -0.65
N PHE A 228 -13.47 -8.37 -1.01
CA PHE A 228 -13.75 -8.87 -2.36
C PHE A 228 -15.25 -8.89 -2.72
N GLN A 229 -16.10 -9.38 -1.82
CA GLN A 229 -17.55 -9.53 -2.02
C GLN A 229 -18.25 -8.19 -2.15
N TYR A 230 -17.87 -7.21 -1.31
CA TYR A 230 -18.37 -5.85 -1.40
C TYR A 230 -17.59 -5.00 -2.42
N ARG A 231 -16.60 -5.59 -3.10
CA ARG A 231 -15.68 -4.94 -4.06
C ARG A 231 -15.14 -3.61 -3.55
N LEU A 232 -14.93 -3.52 -2.25
CA LEU A 232 -14.30 -2.36 -1.61
C LEU A 232 -12.81 -2.47 -1.93
N ASP A 233 -12.19 -1.44 -2.51
CA ASP A 233 -10.74 -1.34 -2.38
C ASP A 233 -10.46 -1.13 -0.88
N VAL A 234 -9.48 -1.83 -0.31
CA VAL A 234 -9.09 -1.67 1.10
C VAL A 234 -8.75 -0.20 1.42
N ASN A 235 -8.38 0.56 0.39
CA ASN A 235 -8.08 1.99 0.46
C ASN A 235 -9.24 2.91 0.01
N GLU A 236 -10.28 2.39 -0.64
CA GLU A 236 -11.47 3.16 -1.02
C GLU A 236 -12.44 3.19 0.16
N ARG A 237 -12.36 4.27 0.94
CA ARG A 237 -13.44 4.63 1.85
C ARG A 237 -14.55 5.29 1.05
N ILE A 238 -15.80 4.93 1.34
CA ILE A 238 -16.94 5.75 0.93
C ILE A 238 -16.89 7.01 1.80
N GLU A 239 -16.35 8.08 1.22
CA GLU A 239 -16.35 9.41 1.83
C GLU A 239 -17.80 9.90 1.94
N ARG A 240 -18.24 10.14 3.17
CA ARG A 240 -19.43 10.96 3.45
C ARG A 240 -19.01 12.42 3.34
N ARG A 241 -19.96 13.34 3.13
CA ARG A 241 -19.70 14.79 2.90
C ARG A 241 -18.76 15.45 3.93
N GLU A 242 -18.62 14.88 5.11
CA GLU A 242 -17.81 15.38 6.23
C GLU A 242 -16.37 14.83 6.25
N ASP A 243 -16.05 13.83 5.41
CA ASP A 243 -14.77 13.09 5.46
C ASP A 243 -13.65 13.71 4.59
N ILE A 244 -13.96 14.74 3.79
CA ILE A 244 -13.01 15.37 2.87
C ILE A 244 -12.47 16.67 3.49
N ASP A 245 -11.34 16.55 4.19
CA ASP A 245 -10.55 17.71 4.60
C ASP A 245 -9.69 18.21 3.42
N LEU A 246 -10.11 19.32 2.83
CA LEU A 246 -9.46 19.94 1.67
C LEU A 246 -8.22 20.79 2.07
N THR A 247 -7.92 20.94 3.35
CA THR A 247 -6.82 21.81 3.81
C THR A 247 -5.43 21.33 3.39
N ASP A 248 -5.27 20.02 3.17
CA ASP A 248 -4.00 19.39 2.77
C ASP A 248 -3.81 19.28 1.24
N LEU A 249 -4.85 19.52 0.44
CA LEU A 249 -4.76 19.52 -1.02
C LEU A 249 -4.40 20.92 -1.52
N LYS A 250 -3.10 21.25 -1.46
CA LYS A 250 -2.63 22.46 -2.13
C LYS A 250 -2.78 22.31 -3.65
N PRO A 251 -3.30 23.33 -4.35
CA PRO A 251 -3.36 23.32 -5.81
C PRO A 251 -1.95 23.14 -6.39
N LEU A 252 -1.84 22.42 -7.50
CA LEU A 252 -0.62 22.34 -8.31
C LEU A 252 -0.15 23.77 -8.60
N SER A 253 0.90 24.21 -7.90
CA SER A 253 1.34 25.59 -7.93
C SER A 253 2.16 25.87 -9.20
N PHE A 254 1.64 26.76 -10.04
CA PHE A 254 2.51 27.59 -10.86
C PHE A 254 3.22 28.62 -9.98
N ALA A 255 4.42 28.99 -10.39
CA ALA A 255 5.45 29.74 -9.69
C ALA A 255 5.01 30.96 -8.82
N SER A 256 5.57 31.00 -7.60
CA SER A 256 6.03 32.19 -6.83
C SER A 256 5.05 33.34 -6.51
N LYS A 257 4.75 33.55 -5.21
CA LYS A 257 5.33 34.65 -4.38
C LYS A 257 4.94 34.57 -2.89
N ARG A 258 5.99 34.68 -2.06
CA ARG A 258 6.18 35.11 -0.65
C ARG A 258 4.97 35.40 0.27
N GLY A 259 5.11 34.94 1.52
CA GLY A 259 4.89 35.75 2.73
C GLY A 259 4.02 35.12 3.83
N GLY A 260 4.52 35.08 5.07
CA GLY A 260 3.69 35.14 6.29
C GLY A 260 3.86 34.00 7.31
N HIS A 261 4.55 34.30 8.42
CA HIS A 261 4.62 33.51 9.66
C HIS A 261 3.29 33.43 10.43
N TRP A 262 3.06 32.32 11.17
CA TRP A 262 2.75 32.26 12.63
C TRP A 262 2.33 30.81 13.02
N TRP A 263 3.07 30.13 13.89
CA TRP A 263 2.90 29.92 15.36
C TRP A 263 2.08 28.65 15.74
N SER A 264 2.65 27.84 16.64
CA SER A 264 2.08 26.69 17.37
C SER A 264 2.32 26.96 18.86
N PRO A 265 1.57 26.38 19.83
CA PRO A 265 1.94 25.01 20.27
C PRO A 265 0.87 24.16 21.03
N SER A 266 1.15 22.84 21.04
CA SER A 266 1.08 21.86 22.15
C SER A 266 -0.24 21.41 22.79
N ALA A 267 -0.43 20.08 22.85
CA ALA A 267 -0.71 19.30 24.08
C ALA A 267 -0.53 17.78 23.83
N GLU A 268 0.23 17.12 24.71
CA GLU A 268 0.40 15.66 24.82
C GLU A 268 -0.84 14.97 25.45
N PRO A 269 -0.96 13.63 25.35
CA PRO A 269 -0.89 12.86 26.60
C PRO A 269 -0.24 11.44 26.53
N SER A 270 0.57 11.19 27.58
CA SER A 270 0.79 9.98 28.41
C SER A 270 0.64 8.54 27.89
N GLU A 271 1.69 7.75 28.15
CA GLU A 271 1.74 6.27 28.11
C GLU A 271 1.17 5.61 29.38
N PRO A 272 0.90 4.29 29.31
CA PRO A 272 1.37 3.41 30.37
C PRO A 272 2.08 2.12 29.88
N SER A 273 3.25 1.87 30.50
CA SER A 273 3.70 0.66 31.23
C SER A 273 3.63 -0.76 30.62
N SER A 274 4.81 -1.42 30.71
CA SER A 274 5.25 -2.82 30.55
C SER A 274 4.35 -3.92 31.17
N ALA A 275 4.48 -5.25 30.97
CA ALA A 275 5.54 -6.14 30.50
C ALA A 275 4.92 -7.54 30.21
N ALA A 276 5.56 -8.37 29.37
CA ALA A 276 5.58 -9.84 29.51
C ALA A 276 6.61 -10.42 28.53
N SER A 277 7.68 -11.05 29.04
CA SER A 277 8.70 -11.73 28.26
C SER A 277 8.38 -13.22 28.18
N GLU A 278 8.23 -13.76 26.97
CA GLU A 278 8.28 -15.20 26.71
C GLU A 278 9.38 -15.53 25.71
N LEU A 279 10.07 -16.64 25.97
CA LEU A 279 11.13 -17.22 25.14
C LEU A 279 10.53 -17.63 23.80
N VAL A 280 10.91 -16.86 22.78
CA VAL A 280 10.61 -17.09 21.37
C VAL A 280 11.95 -17.35 20.69
N ASN A 281 12.01 -18.33 19.80
CA ASN A 281 13.10 -18.40 18.81
C ASN A 281 12.97 -17.18 17.92
N LYS A 282 13.69 -16.10 18.27
CA LYS A 282 13.66 -14.81 17.59
C LYS A 282 14.80 -14.76 16.59
N LEU A 283 14.48 -14.58 15.31
CA LEU A 283 15.41 -13.94 14.40
C LEU A 283 15.21 -12.43 14.50
N THR A 284 16.20 -11.74 15.07
CA THR A 284 16.32 -10.28 14.99
C THR A 284 17.45 -9.97 14.03
N ARG A 285 17.14 -9.28 12.93
CA ARG A 285 18.12 -8.87 11.93
C ARG A 285 17.74 -7.50 11.37
N THR A 286 18.72 -6.77 10.88
CA THR A 286 18.53 -5.51 10.13
C THR A 286 18.52 -5.82 8.64
N LEU A 287 17.69 -5.11 7.87
CA LEU A 287 17.88 -5.12 6.41
C LEU A 287 19.27 -4.54 6.08
N PRO A 288 19.99 -5.09 5.10
CA PRO A 288 21.25 -4.51 4.64
C PRO A 288 21.04 -3.08 4.16
N GLU A 289 22.03 -2.21 4.40
CA GLU A 289 22.01 -0.86 3.83
C GLU A 289 22.07 -0.96 2.31
N SER A 290 21.09 -0.38 1.63
CA SER A 290 21.12 -0.22 0.18
C SER A 290 22.23 0.76 -0.15
N THR A 291 23.28 0.28 -0.82
CA THR A 291 24.31 1.12 -1.45
C THR A 291 23.75 1.90 -2.63
#